data_AF-A0A662AW25-F1
#
_entry.id   AF-A0A662AW25-F1
#
_cell.length_a   1.000
_cell.length_b   1.000
_cell.length_c   1.000
_cell.angle_alpha   90.00
_cell.angle_beta   90.00
_cell.angle_gamma   90.00
#
_symmetry.space_group_name_H-M   'P 1'
#
loop_
_entity.id
_entity.type
_entity.pdbx_description
1 polymer ?
#
loop_
_entity_poly.entity_id
_entity_poly.type
_entity_poly.pdbx_seq_one_letter_code
_entity_poly.pdbx_strand_id
1 'polypeptide(L)'
;MGWNIFKSKKSEEISLEERIKIAIQKAKQDKRLAEKEIRDIREWAATAIIDAYAEFFPNANLTYYRKQYAETALEEYEEIKMKYSDKMEPDMVEKCDNIVNAYLNQIQLRESKLKLFTKIESEYLKTKEKLIIANEKGEQTDKMKAHTERLKSLDNNSTETLSEAMTDSYELEDIKEDIEVKEEYFNQLEILTNQFSDDGSEHDSALAFKDEIDKMINDME
;
A
#
# COMPACT_ATOMS: atom_id res chain seq x y z
N MET A 1 -32.67 47.22 5.55
CA MET A 1 -32.95 45.78 5.76
C MET A 1 -32.78 45.10 4.42
N GLY A 2 -31.59 44.60 4.12
CA GLY A 2 -31.32 43.15 4.05
C GLY A 2 -31.33 42.75 2.56
N TRP A 3 -30.48 41.90 2.01
CA TRP A 3 -29.71 40.79 2.57
C TRP A 3 -28.36 40.71 1.82
N ASN A 4 -27.27 40.94 2.55
CA ASN A 4 -26.02 40.23 2.31
C ASN A 4 -26.02 39.03 3.26
N ILE A 5 -25.19 38.03 2.96
CA ILE A 5 -24.95 36.77 3.70
C ILE A 5 -25.72 35.59 3.09
N PHE A 6 -25.14 34.98 2.06
CA PHE A 6 -24.83 33.55 2.05
C PHE A 6 -23.63 33.31 1.10
N LYS A 7 -22.47 33.84 1.50
CA LYS A 7 -21.21 33.12 1.29
C LYS A 7 -21.18 32.00 2.33
N SER A 8 -21.92 30.92 2.11
CA SER A 8 -21.58 29.66 2.80
C SER A 8 -20.40 29.07 2.04
N LYS A 9 -19.26 28.96 2.72
CA LYS A 9 -18.15 28.11 2.33
C LYS A 9 -18.71 26.73 1.92
N LYS A 10 -18.84 26.47 0.62
CA LYS A 10 -18.83 25.11 0.11
C LYS A 10 -17.41 24.63 0.35
N SER A 11 -17.22 23.71 1.29
CA SER A 11 -16.15 22.73 1.13
C SER A 11 -16.34 22.15 -0.27
N GLU A 12 -15.38 22.35 -1.17
CA GLU A 12 -15.39 21.67 -2.46
C GLU A 12 -15.36 20.17 -2.15
N GLU A 13 -16.53 19.53 -2.27
CA GLU A 13 -16.67 18.09 -2.14
C GLU A 13 -15.85 17.49 -3.29
N ILE A 14 -14.69 16.95 -2.96
CA ILE A 14 -13.80 16.31 -3.94
C ILE A 14 -14.62 15.19 -4.59
N SER A 15 -14.70 15.16 -5.92
CA SER A 15 -15.45 14.13 -6.63
C SER A 15 -14.92 12.74 -6.29
N LEU A 16 -15.78 11.72 -6.34
CA LEU A 16 -15.38 10.32 -6.10
C LEU A 16 -14.21 9.90 -7.01
N GLU A 17 -14.18 10.39 -8.25
CA GLU A 17 -13.10 10.15 -9.18
C GLU A 17 -11.76 10.72 -8.70
N GLU A 18 -11.75 11.96 -8.21
CA GLU A 18 -10.53 12.59 -7.71
C GLU A 18 -10.09 11.96 -6.37
N ARG A 19 -11.03 11.55 -5.50
CA ARG A 19 -10.72 10.75 -4.29
C ARG A 19 -10.01 9.45 -4.63
N ILE A 20 -10.57 8.65 -5.54
CA ILE A 20 -9.98 7.38 -5.99
C ILE A 20 -8.60 7.61 -6.61
N LYS A 21 -8.44 8.65 -7.42
CA LYS A 21 -7.18 8.98 -8.08
C LYS A 21 -6.09 9.37 -7.07
N ILE A 22 -6.42 10.20 -6.07
CA ILE A 22 -5.50 10.56 -4.98
C ILE A 22 -5.11 9.30 -4.20
N ALA A 23 -6.07 8.43 -3.86
CA ALA A 23 -5.81 7.20 -3.13
C ALA A 23 -4.87 6.24 -3.89
N ILE A 24 -5.09 6.05 -5.20
CA ILE A 24 -4.20 5.25 -6.07
C ILE A 24 -2.79 5.85 -6.10
N GLN A 25 -2.67 7.17 -6.22
CA GLN A 25 -1.36 7.84 -6.22
C GLN A 25 -0.63 7.64 -4.90
N LYS A 26 -1.33 7.79 -3.77
CA LYS A 26 -0.79 7.54 -2.43
C LYS A 26 -0.31 6.09 -2.29
N ALA A 27 -1.15 5.11 -2.65
CA ALA A 27 -0.77 3.70 -2.61
C ALA A 27 0.48 3.39 -3.45
N LYS A 28 0.58 3.96 -4.65
CA LYS A 28 1.77 3.83 -5.51
C LYS A 28 3.02 4.46 -4.90
N GLN A 29 2.87 5.62 -4.27
CA GLN A 29 3.98 6.29 -3.59
C GLN A 29 4.47 5.46 -2.41
N ASP A 30 3.56 5.00 -1.55
CA ASP A 30 3.91 4.23 -0.36
C ASP A 30 4.52 2.88 -0.73
N LYS A 31 4.01 2.23 -1.78
CA LYS A 31 4.61 1.04 -2.39
C LYS A 31 6.07 1.28 -2.80
N ARG A 32 6.35 2.35 -3.55
CA ARG A 32 7.71 2.69 -3.99
C ARG A 32 8.64 3.01 -2.82
N LEU A 33 8.12 3.65 -1.77
CA LEU A 33 8.88 3.91 -0.55
C LEU A 33 9.23 2.60 0.15
N ALA A 34 8.28 1.68 0.31
CA ALA A 34 8.54 0.36 0.89
C ALA A 34 9.56 -0.45 0.05
N GLU A 35 9.45 -0.46 -1.28
CA GLU A 35 10.43 -1.10 -2.17
C GLU A 35 11.84 -0.51 -2.02
N LYS A 36 11.93 0.81 -1.82
CA LYS A 36 13.21 1.49 -1.57
C LYS A 36 13.77 1.11 -0.21
N GLU A 37 12.96 1.16 0.85
CA GLU A 37 13.38 0.79 2.20
C GLU A 37 13.91 -0.66 2.26
N ILE A 38 13.21 -1.60 1.63
CA ILE A 38 13.66 -3.01 1.54
C ILE A 38 15.05 -3.09 0.91
N ARG A 39 15.28 -2.36 -0.19
CA ARG A 39 16.57 -2.33 -0.88
C ARG A 39 17.66 -1.74 -0.01
N ASP A 40 17.39 -0.60 0.62
CA ASP A 40 18.35 0.09 1.49
C ASP A 40 18.74 -0.82 2.67
N ILE A 41 17.78 -1.50 3.31
CA ILE A 41 18.03 -2.44 4.41
C ILE A 41 18.85 -3.66 3.93
N ARG A 42 18.54 -4.23 2.76
CA ARG A 42 19.33 -5.33 2.17
C ARG A 42 20.79 -4.91 1.93
N GLU A 43 21.01 -3.71 1.41
CA GLU A 43 22.35 -3.16 1.20
C GLU A 43 23.10 -2.96 2.54
N TRP A 44 22.42 -2.51 3.59
CA TRP A 44 23.02 -2.38 4.93
C TRP A 44 23.38 -3.72 5.54
N ALA A 45 22.50 -4.72 5.43
CA ALA A 45 22.76 -6.07 5.92
C ALA A 45 23.96 -6.71 5.20
N ALA A 46 23.98 -6.63 3.87
CA ALA A 46 25.09 -7.07 3.05
C ALA A 46 26.42 -6.40 3.42
N THR A 47 26.38 -5.08 3.67
CA THR A 47 27.57 -4.33 4.08
C THR A 47 28.08 -4.79 5.45
N ALA A 48 27.20 -5.05 6.41
CA ALA A 48 27.58 -5.59 7.72
C ALA A 48 28.28 -6.95 7.61
N ILE A 49 27.79 -7.83 6.73
CA ILE A 49 28.40 -9.13 6.46
C ILE A 49 29.78 -8.96 5.83
N ILE A 50 29.91 -8.11 4.81
CA ILE A 50 31.19 -7.85 4.14
C ILE A 50 32.20 -7.23 5.12
N ASP A 51 31.76 -6.33 6.01
CA ASP A 51 32.63 -5.72 7.02
C ASP A 51 33.10 -6.74 8.05
N ALA A 52 32.22 -7.62 8.52
CA ALA A 52 32.57 -8.67 9.47
C ALA A 52 33.53 -9.71 8.86
N TYR A 53 33.23 -10.18 7.65
CA TYR A 53 33.98 -11.24 6.97
C TYR A 53 35.00 -10.70 5.94
N ALA A 54 35.42 -9.43 6.07
CA ALA A 54 36.22 -8.72 5.06
C ALA A 54 37.51 -9.47 4.66
N GLU A 55 38.13 -10.17 5.60
CA GLU A 55 39.36 -10.94 5.38
C GLU A 55 39.15 -12.16 4.45
N PHE A 56 37.91 -12.62 4.32
CA PHE A 56 37.53 -13.78 3.49
C PHE A 56 36.96 -13.37 2.13
N PHE A 57 36.72 -12.08 1.91
CA PHE A 57 36.30 -11.53 0.62
C PHE A 57 37.51 -10.92 -0.12
N PRO A 58 37.89 -11.47 -1.29
CA PRO A 58 38.99 -10.92 -2.07
C PRO A 58 38.74 -9.46 -2.44
N ASN A 59 39.68 -8.57 -2.12
CA ASN A 59 39.58 -7.13 -2.43
C ASN A 59 38.34 -6.42 -1.83
N ALA A 60 37.73 -6.93 -0.75
CA ALA A 60 36.60 -6.26 -0.09
C ALA A 60 36.94 -4.89 0.52
N ASN A 61 38.21 -4.52 0.59
CA ASN A 61 38.65 -3.16 0.91
C ASN A 61 38.38 -2.15 -0.23
N LEU A 62 38.05 -2.60 -1.44
CA LEU A 62 37.75 -1.75 -2.59
C LEU A 62 36.22 -1.66 -2.81
N THR A 63 35.72 -0.43 -2.92
CA THR A 63 34.27 -0.13 -3.05
C THR A 63 33.60 -0.85 -4.23
N TYR A 64 34.31 -1.02 -5.35
CA TYR A 64 33.79 -1.73 -6.52
C TYR A 64 33.44 -3.19 -6.21
N TYR A 65 34.34 -3.90 -5.53
CA TYR A 65 34.16 -5.31 -5.19
C TYR A 65 33.14 -5.49 -4.05
N ARG A 66 33.07 -4.55 -3.10
CA ARG A 66 32.00 -4.55 -2.08
C ARG A 66 30.61 -4.59 -2.70
N LYS A 67 30.35 -3.77 -3.73
CA LYS A 67 29.06 -3.78 -4.42
C LYS A 67 28.79 -5.08 -5.17
N GLN A 68 29.83 -5.72 -5.72
CA GLN A 68 29.68 -7.02 -6.38
C GLN A 68 29.34 -8.14 -5.40
N TYR A 69 29.88 -8.10 -4.19
CA TYR A 69 29.61 -9.10 -3.16
C TYR A 69 28.33 -8.85 -2.37
N ALA A 70 27.75 -7.65 -2.42
CA ALA A 70 26.64 -7.28 -1.53
C ALA A 70 25.40 -8.20 -1.70
N GLU A 71 25.01 -8.47 -2.94
CA GLU A 71 23.87 -9.33 -3.24
C GLU A 71 24.14 -10.77 -2.76
N THR A 72 25.32 -11.30 -3.06
CA THR A 72 25.72 -12.67 -2.70
C THR A 72 25.96 -12.83 -1.19
N ALA A 73 26.49 -11.81 -0.52
CA ALA A 73 26.83 -11.86 0.89
C ALA A 73 25.60 -12.06 1.77
N LEU A 74 24.49 -11.40 1.44
CA LEU A 74 23.24 -11.56 2.17
C LEU A 74 22.57 -12.91 1.87
N GLU A 75 22.58 -13.35 0.60
CA GLU A 75 21.97 -14.63 0.18
C GLU A 75 22.72 -15.85 0.72
N GLU A 76 24.06 -15.80 0.74
CA GLU A 76 24.94 -16.89 1.18
C GLU A 76 25.41 -16.73 2.63
N TYR A 77 24.76 -15.86 3.43
CA TYR A 77 25.22 -15.54 4.78
C TYR A 77 25.45 -16.78 5.66
N GLU A 78 24.51 -17.72 5.66
CA GLU A 78 24.61 -18.96 6.43
C GLU A 78 25.79 -19.83 5.98
N GLU A 79 26.09 -19.87 4.68
CA GLU A 79 27.24 -20.60 4.14
C GLU A 79 28.56 -19.93 4.51
N ILE A 80 28.63 -18.60 4.40
CA ILE A 80 29.77 -17.78 4.80
C ILE A 80 30.06 -18.01 6.30
N LYS A 81 29.02 -17.93 7.13
CA LYS A 81 29.10 -18.19 8.56
C LYS A 81 29.60 -19.59 8.84
N MET A 82 29.00 -20.62 8.25
CA MET A 82 29.42 -22.02 8.44
C MET A 82 30.88 -22.25 8.05
N LYS A 83 31.38 -21.56 7.01
CA LYS A 83 32.73 -21.76 6.48
C LYS A 83 33.82 -20.99 7.24
N TYR A 84 33.48 -19.85 7.83
CA TYR A 84 34.47 -18.90 8.36
C TYR A 84 34.28 -18.54 9.84
N SER A 85 33.16 -18.86 10.48
CA SER A 85 32.92 -18.54 11.91
C SER A 85 34.01 -19.10 12.84
N ASP A 86 34.47 -20.33 12.62
CA ASP A 86 35.56 -20.96 13.39
C ASP A 86 36.91 -20.22 13.29
N LYS A 87 37.05 -19.31 12.32
CA LYS A 87 38.26 -18.51 12.06
C LYS A 87 38.11 -17.07 12.53
N MET A 88 37.00 -16.73 13.14
CA MET A 88 36.68 -15.38 13.62
C MET A 88 36.55 -15.35 15.14
N GLU A 89 36.73 -14.16 15.70
CA GLU A 89 36.44 -13.93 17.12
C GLU A 89 34.94 -14.15 17.39
N PRO A 90 34.56 -14.91 18.43
CA PRO A 90 33.15 -15.22 18.73
C PRO A 90 32.26 -13.97 18.84
N ASP A 91 32.77 -12.92 19.49
CA ASP A 91 32.05 -11.65 19.66
C ASP A 91 31.72 -10.96 18.32
N MET A 92 32.59 -11.12 17.31
CA MET A 92 32.37 -10.55 15.98
C MET A 92 31.32 -11.33 15.20
N VAL A 93 31.31 -12.66 15.35
CA VAL A 93 30.29 -13.54 14.74
C VAL A 93 28.92 -13.24 15.35
N GLU A 94 28.82 -13.20 16.69
CA GLU A 94 27.58 -12.90 17.40
C GLU A 94 27.04 -11.51 17.06
N LYS A 95 27.92 -10.50 16.99
CA LYS A 95 27.51 -9.15 16.60
C LYS A 95 27.01 -9.09 15.15
N CYS A 96 27.66 -9.78 14.23
CA CYS A 96 27.23 -9.86 12.84
C CYS A 96 25.85 -10.55 12.75
N ASP A 97 25.67 -11.68 13.43
CA ASP A 97 24.40 -12.40 13.49
C ASP A 97 23.26 -11.52 13.99
N ASN A 98 23.47 -10.79 15.08
CA ASN A 98 22.45 -9.91 15.65
C ASN A 98 22.04 -8.80 14.67
N ILE A 99 23.02 -8.22 13.96
CA ILE A 99 22.76 -7.18 12.95
C ILE A 99 21.99 -7.76 11.75
N VAL A 100 22.44 -8.89 11.21
CA VAL A 100 21.80 -9.53 10.05
C VAL A 100 20.38 -9.97 10.39
N ASN A 101 20.16 -10.61 11.54
CA ASN A 101 18.83 -11.02 12.00
C ASN A 101 17.90 -9.82 12.20
N ALA A 102 18.39 -8.72 12.79
CA ALA A 102 17.60 -7.51 12.92
C ALA A 102 17.17 -6.95 11.56
N TYR A 103 18.07 -6.91 10.58
CA TYR A 103 17.74 -6.45 9.24
C TYR A 103 16.81 -7.39 8.48
N LEU A 104 16.97 -8.71 8.61
CA LEU A 104 16.06 -9.69 8.00
C LEU A 104 14.64 -9.56 8.56
N ASN A 105 14.50 -9.38 9.88
CA ASN A 105 13.21 -9.10 10.50
C ASN A 105 12.57 -7.81 9.95
N GLN A 106 13.36 -6.75 9.78
CA GLN A 106 12.87 -5.49 9.19
C GLN A 106 12.48 -5.65 7.71
N ILE A 107 13.22 -6.44 6.93
CA ILE A 107 12.86 -6.76 5.54
C ILE A 107 11.52 -7.47 5.49
N GLN A 108 11.30 -8.49 6.33
CA GLN A 108 10.03 -9.23 6.38
C GLN A 108 8.85 -8.32 6.73
N LEU A 109 9.05 -7.40 7.68
CA LEU A 109 8.05 -6.40 8.05
C LEU A 109 7.69 -5.48 6.86
N ARG A 110 8.69 -4.97 6.15
CA ARG A 110 8.48 -4.10 4.98
C ARG A 110 7.90 -4.84 3.78
N GLU A 111 8.27 -6.10 3.57
CA GLU A 111 7.68 -6.97 2.54
C GLU A 111 6.19 -7.22 2.81
N SER A 112 5.81 -7.38 4.08
CA SER A 112 4.40 -7.52 4.47
C SER A 112 3.61 -6.23 4.17
N LYS A 113 4.15 -5.05 4.52
CA LYS A 113 3.55 -3.76 4.13
C LYS A 113 3.41 -3.63 2.61
N LEU A 114 4.43 -4.06 1.86
CA LEU A 114 4.43 -4.00 0.40
C LEU A 114 3.29 -4.84 -0.22
N LYS A 115 3.01 -6.02 0.34
CA LYS A 115 1.87 -6.85 -0.08
C LYS A 115 0.54 -6.14 0.15
N LEU A 116 0.35 -5.54 1.33
CA LEU A 116 -0.86 -4.79 1.65
C LEU A 116 -1.05 -3.60 0.70
N PHE A 117 0.00 -2.80 0.46
CA PHE A 117 -0.09 -1.69 -0.50
C PHE A 117 -0.44 -2.17 -1.91
N THR A 118 0.09 -3.31 -2.34
CA THR A 118 -0.25 -3.92 -3.63
C THR A 118 -1.72 -4.34 -3.69
N LYS A 119 -2.25 -4.95 -2.62
CA LYS A 119 -3.66 -5.31 -2.51
C LYS A 119 -4.56 -4.07 -2.52
N ILE A 120 -4.25 -3.06 -1.71
CA ILE A 120 -5.00 -1.79 -1.66
C ILE A 120 -5.01 -1.10 -3.04
N GLU A 121 -3.85 -1.03 -3.71
CA GLU A 121 -3.76 -0.48 -5.07
C GLU A 121 -4.71 -1.22 -6.02
N SER A 122 -4.74 -2.56 -5.97
CA SER A 122 -5.62 -3.37 -6.82
C SER A 122 -7.10 -3.16 -6.52
N GLU A 123 -7.48 -3.02 -5.24
CA GLU A 123 -8.87 -2.80 -4.84
C GLU A 123 -9.36 -1.39 -5.23
N TYR A 124 -8.51 -0.36 -5.13
CA TYR A 124 -8.86 0.96 -5.65
C TYR A 124 -9.00 0.98 -7.18
N LEU A 125 -8.20 0.19 -7.91
CA LEU A 125 -8.37 0.05 -9.36
C LEU A 125 -9.71 -0.62 -9.71
N LYS A 126 -10.15 -1.63 -8.96
CA LYS A 126 -11.48 -2.23 -9.11
C LYS A 126 -12.60 -1.22 -8.80
N THR A 127 -12.49 -0.47 -7.71
CA THR A 127 -13.49 0.57 -7.37
C THR A 127 -13.53 1.66 -8.45
N LYS A 128 -12.39 2.03 -9.04
CA LYS A 128 -12.34 2.94 -10.20
C LYS A 128 -13.14 2.38 -11.38
N GLU A 129 -12.97 1.09 -11.69
CA GLU A 129 -13.70 0.43 -12.78
C GLU A 129 -15.22 0.39 -12.50
N LYS A 130 -15.63 0.08 -11.26
CA LYS A 130 -17.03 0.17 -10.82
C LYS A 130 -17.60 1.58 -11.04
N LEU A 131 -16.85 2.62 -10.68
CA LEU A 131 -17.26 4.01 -10.88
C LEU A 131 -17.42 4.37 -12.36
N ILE A 132 -16.52 3.91 -13.23
CA ILE A 132 -16.64 4.12 -14.68
C ILE A 132 -17.93 3.49 -15.20
N ILE A 133 -18.20 2.23 -14.84
CA ILE A 133 -19.40 1.51 -15.26
C ILE A 133 -20.68 2.20 -14.74
N ALA A 134 -20.69 2.62 -13.47
CA ALA A 134 -21.83 3.33 -12.88
C ALA A 134 -22.10 4.67 -13.59
N ASN A 135 -21.05 5.43 -13.92
CA ASN A 135 -21.18 6.67 -14.66
C ASN A 135 -21.69 6.44 -16.09
N GLU A 136 -21.21 5.41 -16.79
CA GLU A 136 -21.68 5.07 -18.14
C GLU A 136 -23.16 4.65 -18.15
N LYS A 137 -23.59 3.86 -17.15
CA LYS A 137 -25.01 3.52 -16.97
C LYS A 137 -25.84 4.77 -16.70
N GLY A 138 -25.40 5.64 -15.78
CA GLY A 138 -26.08 6.89 -15.48
C GLY A 138 -26.27 7.78 -16.71
N GLU A 139 -25.22 7.93 -17.55
CA GLU A 139 -25.30 8.70 -18.79
C GLU A 139 -26.30 8.07 -19.80
N GLN A 140 -26.36 6.74 -19.88
CA GLN A 140 -27.35 6.05 -20.72
C GLN A 140 -28.77 6.24 -20.19
N THR A 141 -28.98 6.12 -18.88
CA THR A 141 -30.26 6.39 -18.22
C THR A 141 -30.72 7.82 -18.47
N ASP A 142 -29.83 8.81 -18.36
CA ASP A 142 -30.15 10.22 -18.63
C ASP A 142 -30.54 10.46 -20.09
N LYS A 143 -29.82 9.83 -21.04
CA LYS A 143 -30.20 9.85 -22.47
C LYS A 143 -31.58 9.22 -22.70
N MET A 144 -31.88 8.10 -22.04
CA MET A 144 -33.18 7.42 -22.11
C MET A 144 -34.31 8.25 -21.49
N LYS A 145 -34.07 8.90 -20.35
CA LYS A 145 -35.01 9.84 -19.73
C LYS A 145 -35.28 11.02 -20.64
N ALA A 146 -34.25 11.66 -21.21
CA ALA A 146 -34.41 12.76 -22.14
C ALA A 146 -35.19 12.35 -23.41
N HIS A 147 -34.96 11.14 -23.92
CA HIS A 147 -35.73 10.59 -25.04
C HIS A 147 -37.18 10.30 -24.65
N THR A 148 -37.40 9.73 -23.46
CA THR A 148 -38.73 9.45 -22.90
C THR A 148 -39.52 10.73 -22.64
N GLU A 149 -38.90 11.77 -22.10
CA GLU A 149 -39.50 13.09 -21.92
C GLU A 149 -39.86 13.74 -23.25
N ARG A 150 -39.00 13.63 -24.27
CA ARG A 150 -39.34 14.06 -25.64
C ARG A 150 -40.56 13.31 -26.17
N LEU A 151 -40.63 11.99 -26.00
CA LEU A 151 -41.79 11.19 -26.42
C LEU A 151 -43.06 11.57 -25.63
N LYS A 152 -42.97 11.77 -24.31
CA LYS A 152 -44.08 12.25 -23.46
C LYS A 152 -44.55 13.66 -23.83
N SER A 153 -43.65 14.53 -24.27
CA SER A 153 -44.03 15.85 -24.78
C SER A 153 -44.76 15.78 -26.12
N LEU A 154 -44.61 14.68 -26.85
CA LEU A 154 -45.30 14.40 -28.11
C LEU A 154 -46.60 13.62 -27.88
N ASP A 155 -46.70 12.83 -26.82
CA ASP A 155 -47.83 11.98 -26.48
C ASP A 155 -48.38 12.38 -25.10
N ASN A 156 -49.47 13.17 -25.09
CA ASN A 156 -50.04 13.88 -23.94
C ASN A 156 -50.55 12.99 -22.77
N ASN A 157 -50.17 11.71 -22.68
CA ASN A 157 -50.53 10.82 -21.59
C ASN A 157 -49.47 9.72 -21.40
N SER A 158 -48.50 9.92 -20.51
CA SER A 158 -47.97 8.80 -19.72
C SER A 158 -47.17 9.28 -18.50
N THR A 159 -47.72 8.96 -17.33
CA THR A 159 -47.07 9.04 -16.03
C THR A 159 -46.44 7.71 -15.68
N GLU A 160 -45.11 7.63 -15.75
CA GLU A 160 -44.26 6.75 -14.92
C GLU A 160 -42.80 7.00 -15.28
N THR A 161 -41.93 7.20 -14.27
CA THR A 161 -40.56 6.66 -14.13
C THR A 161 -39.84 7.34 -12.95
N LEU A 162 -39.89 6.71 -11.76
CA LEU A 162 -39.19 7.14 -10.54
C LEU A 162 -38.20 6.08 -10.00
N SER A 163 -38.18 4.85 -10.54
CA SER A 163 -37.37 3.75 -9.98
C SER A 163 -35.91 3.77 -10.45
N GLU A 164 -35.59 4.25 -11.65
CA GLU A 164 -34.21 4.22 -12.19
C GLU A 164 -33.27 5.19 -11.47
N ALA A 165 -33.74 6.39 -11.13
CA ALA A 165 -32.93 7.38 -10.41
C ALA A 165 -32.57 6.95 -8.97
N MET A 166 -33.38 6.08 -8.36
CA MET A 166 -33.08 5.53 -7.04
C MET A 166 -31.98 4.46 -7.13
N THR A 167 -32.02 3.58 -8.13
CA THR A 167 -30.99 2.53 -8.32
C THR A 167 -29.59 3.13 -8.54
N ASP A 168 -29.47 4.18 -9.35
CA ASP A 168 -28.18 4.84 -9.61
C ASP A 168 -27.60 5.51 -8.35
N SER A 169 -28.47 6.03 -7.48
CA SER A 169 -28.06 6.62 -6.19
C SER A 169 -27.54 5.57 -5.20
N TYR A 170 -28.05 4.34 -5.25
CA TYR A 170 -27.55 3.24 -4.42
C TYR A 170 -26.17 2.75 -4.92
N GLU A 171 -25.98 2.59 -6.24
CA GLU A 171 -24.67 2.17 -6.79
C GLU A 171 -23.54 3.16 -6.45
N LEU A 172 -23.82 4.46 -6.40
CA LEU A 172 -22.82 5.48 -6.03
C LEU A 172 -22.53 5.53 -4.52
N GLU A 173 -23.53 5.30 -3.67
CA GLU A 173 -23.31 5.24 -2.21
C GLU A 173 -22.51 3.98 -1.85
N ASP A 174 -22.79 2.83 -2.48
CA ASP A 174 -22.01 1.61 -2.33
C ASP A 174 -20.53 1.83 -2.70
N ILE A 175 -20.26 2.55 -3.79
CA ILE A 175 -18.88 2.91 -4.21
C ILE A 175 -18.20 3.82 -3.19
N LYS A 176 -18.94 4.74 -2.59
CA LYS A 176 -18.42 5.66 -1.57
C LYS A 176 -18.07 4.91 -0.29
N GLU A 177 -18.92 4.01 0.19
CA GLU A 177 -18.64 3.12 1.32
C GLU A 177 -17.41 2.25 1.02
N ASP A 178 -17.31 1.70 -0.20
CA ASP A 178 -16.16 0.94 -0.68
C ASP A 178 -14.84 1.75 -0.56
N ILE A 179 -14.87 3.06 -0.83
CA ILE A 179 -13.71 3.94 -0.70
C ILE A 179 -13.36 4.18 0.77
N GLU A 180 -14.37 4.42 1.61
CA GLU A 180 -14.19 4.70 3.05
C GLU A 180 -13.59 3.51 3.79
N VAL A 181 -14.05 2.30 3.51
CA VAL A 181 -13.45 1.06 4.07
C VAL A 181 -11.97 0.93 3.67
N LYS A 182 -11.62 1.28 2.43
CA LYS A 182 -10.23 1.23 1.94
C LYS A 182 -9.34 2.31 2.57
N GLU A 183 -9.90 3.49 2.80
CA GLU A 183 -9.22 4.57 3.54
C GLU A 183 -8.99 4.16 5.00
N GLU A 184 -9.91 3.40 5.61
CA GLU A 184 -9.75 2.86 6.95
C GLU A 184 -8.59 1.86 7.03
N TYR A 185 -8.42 0.98 6.05
CA TYR A 185 -7.26 0.08 6.00
C TYR A 185 -5.93 0.83 5.94
N PHE A 186 -5.86 1.97 5.24
CA PHE A 186 -4.68 2.83 5.27
C PHE A 186 -4.41 3.40 6.67
N ASN A 187 -5.46 3.85 7.37
CA ASN A 187 -5.33 4.39 8.72
C ASN A 187 -4.90 3.30 9.71
N GLN A 188 -5.47 2.10 9.61
CA GLN A 188 -5.07 0.94 10.42
C GLN A 188 -3.60 0.57 10.20
N LEU A 189 -3.13 0.61 8.95
CA LEU A 189 -1.72 0.38 8.62
C LEU A 189 -0.79 1.44 9.22
N GLU A 190 -1.21 2.70 9.25
CA GLU A 190 -0.44 3.78 9.88
C GLU A 190 -0.35 3.59 11.39
N ILE A 191 -1.46 3.20 12.03
CA ILE A 191 -1.51 2.85 13.45
C ILE A 191 -0.58 1.67 13.75
N LEU A 192 -0.70 0.57 13.00
CA LEU A 192 0.19 -0.60 13.15
C LEU A 192 1.65 -0.21 12.91
N THR A 193 1.91 0.61 11.89
CA THR A 193 3.28 1.08 11.62
C THR A 193 3.87 1.81 12.82
N ASN A 194 3.10 2.68 13.50
CA ASN A 194 3.55 3.40 14.67
C ASN A 194 3.63 2.53 15.94
N GLN A 195 2.75 1.53 16.08
CA GLN A 195 2.79 0.57 17.19
C GLN A 195 4.04 -0.31 17.15
N PHE A 196 4.48 -0.65 15.93
CA PHE A 196 5.62 -1.53 15.70
C PHE A 196 6.87 -0.76 15.22
N SER A 197 6.90 0.57 15.36
CA SER A 197 8.06 1.41 15.01
C SER A 197 9.07 1.61 16.12
N ASP A 198 8.78 1.19 17.36
CA ASP A 198 9.66 1.44 18.50
C ASP A 198 10.88 0.48 18.54
N ASP A 199 12.03 1.10 18.80
CA ASP A 199 13.40 0.58 18.70
C ASP A 199 13.61 -0.80 19.36
N GLY A 200 14.10 -1.76 18.58
CA GLY A 200 14.67 -3.01 19.08
C GLY A 200 13.72 -4.20 19.11
N SER A 201 12.63 -4.17 18.36
CA SER A 201 11.57 -5.16 18.49
C SER A 201 12.06 -6.59 18.16
N GLU A 202 12.00 -7.44 19.18
CA GLU A 202 12.22 -8.88 19.14
C GLU A 202 11.51 -9.54 17.94
N HIS A 203 12.00 -10.69 17.48
CA HIS A 203 11.42 -11.46 16.36
C HIS A 203 9.89 -11.63 16.48
N ASP A 204 9.39 -11.75 17.71
CA ASP A 204 7.97 -11.90 18.05
C ASP A 204 7.12 -10.68 17.63
N SER A 205 7.69 -9.47 17.66
CA SER A 205 7.03 -8.23 17.25
C SER A 205 6.89 -8.13 15.73
N ALA A 206 7.90 -8.59 14.98
CA ALA A 206 7.84 -8.65 13.52
C ALA A 206 6.82 -9.69 13.03
N LEU A 207 6.73 -10.83 13.72
CA LEU A 207 5.72 -11.86 13.47
C LEU A 207 4.31 -11.34 13.74
N ALA A 208 4.07 -10.73 14.90
CA ALA A 208 2.76 -10.15 15.24
C ALA A 208 2.35 -9.05 14.24
N PHE A 209 3.28 -8.18 13.83
CA PHE A 209 3.02 -7.19 12.80
C PHE A 209 2.58 -7.85 11.49
N LYS A 210 3.32 -8.87 11.05
CA LYS A 210 2.99 -9.61 9.83
C LYS A 210 1.61 -10.27 9.92
N ASP A 211 1.28 -10.92 11.04
CA ASP A 211 0.00 -11.59 11.24
C ASP A 211 -1.18 -10.62 11.15
N GLU A 212 -1.06 -9.42 11.73
CA GLU A 212 -2.08 -8.36 11.59
C GLU A 212 -2.20 -7.87 10.14
N ILE A 213 -1.09 -7.74 9.41
CA ILE A 213 -1.13 -7.41 7.98
C ILE A 213 -1.81 -8.52 7.17
N ASP A 214 -1.47 -9.78 7.42
CA ASP A 214 -2.07 -10.92 6.72
C ASP A 214 -3.58 -10.99 7.01
N LYS A 215 -4.01 -10.66 8.24
CA LYS A 215 -5.42 -10.51 8.59
C LYS A 215 -6.10 -9.38 7.80
N MET A 216 -5.49 -8.18 7.74
CA MET A 216 -6.01 -7.08 6.94
C MET A 216 -6.13 -7.46 5.45
N ILE A 217 -5.17 -8.22 4.91
CA ILE A 217 -5.22 -8.68 3.51
C ILE A 217 -6.40 -9.64 3.31
N ASN A 218 -6.63 -10.57 4.24
CA ASN A 218 -7.74 -11.52 4.17
C ASN A 218 -9.11 -10.83 4.33
N ASP A 219 -9.19 -9.79 5.18
CA ASP A 219 -10.43 -9.01 5.36
C ASP A 219 -10.77 -8.14 4.13
N MET A 220 -9.84 -8.00 3.18
CA MET A 220 -10.06 -7.36 1.87
C MET A 220 -10.48 -8.34 0.76
N GLU A 221 -10.65 -9.64 1.04
CA GLU A 221 -11.16 -10.66 0.08
C GLU A 221 -12.67 -10.82 0.13
#